data_AF-A0A5N6V4K5-F1
#
_entry.id   AF-A0A5N6V4K5-F1
#
_cell.length_a   1.000
_cell.length_b   1.000
_cell.length_c   1.000
_cell.angle_alpha   90.00
_cell.angle_beta   90.00
_cell.angle_gamma   90.00
#
_symmetry.space_group_name_H-M   'P 1'
#
loop_
_entity.id
_entity.type
_entity.pdbx_description
1 polymer ?
#
loop_
_entity_poly.entity_id
_entity_poly.type
_entity_poly.pdbx_seq_one_letter_code
_entity_poly.pdbx_strand_id
1 'polypeptide(L)'
;MDVYDAYKTPLNLLEDEERTILELKGALEIPPQDVQDELIDAFFSWVAPVLPVVNQKVFLSMYKDPLNPPSLLLLQAIFLAGSRVVGENNRENQSSSAAHSSMIYLQRAKALYDAEFEKDRITVIQSLLLMSWYWQGTEDTTENGLFYWSRLAIGVAQNFGMHESNELDMSLSERRLWRRIWWTLYTRDRAMAAAYGRPISIDTDLTNVDPITQDDFIEGEGHQPDSVRVQFFIQYVKLCELMDLVVGRRRKTGPLTESEFAQWEIRLSQWMIQCPEQMHWSQARHNFWPAILHSIFYTMVCQLHALLPAVARPSASSAVALQAGSTIASIMQAIVSHGQRCQKSKSYF
;
A
#
# COMPACT_ATOMS: atom_id res chain seq x y z
N MET A 1 -20.82 -25.43 11.57
CA MET A 1 -20.62 -24.64 12.79
C MET A 1 -20.47 -23.22 12.30
N ASP A 2 -21.40 -22.34 12.66
CA ASP A 2 -21.43 -20.94 12.21
C ASP A 2 -20.13 -20.29 12.67
N VAL A 3 -19.24 -19.95 11.74
CA VAL A 3 -17.81 -19.81 12.04
C VAL A 3 -17.54 -18.62 12.96
N TYR A 4 -18.49 -17.68 13.09
CA TYR A 4 -18.32 -16.51 13.96
C TYR A 4 -19.65 -16.02 14.58
N ASP A 5 -20.10 -16.67 15.65
CA ASP A 5 -21.14 -16.12 16.54
C ASP A 5 -20.81 -14.69 17.01
N ALA A 6 -19.52 -14.34 17.09
CA ALA A 6 -19.04 -13.01 17.44
C ALA A 6 -19.59 -11.89 16.53
N TYR A 7 -19.85 -12.16 15.25
CA TYR A 7 -20.42 -11.16 14.33
C TYR A 7 -21.92 -10.98 14.46
N LYS A 8 -22.62 -11.88 15.18
CA LYS A 8 -24.07 -11.74 15.41
C LYS A 8 -24.41 -10.55 16.29
N THR A 9 -23.54 -10.21 17.24
CA THR A 9 -23.79 -9.09 18.15
C THR A 9 -23.84 -7.76 17.43
N PRO A 10 -22.84 -7.36 16.59
CA PRO A 10 -22.95 -6.18 15.75
C PRO A 10 -24.13 -6.24 14.76
N LEU A 11 -24.38 -7.41 14.17
CA LEU A 11 -25.48 -7.60 13.22
C LEU A 11 -26.86 -7.30 13.85
N ASN A 12 -27.07 -7.69 15.10
CA ASN A 12 -28.31 -7.44 15.84
C ASN A 12 -28.54 -5.96 16.20
N LEU A 13 -27.52 -5.10 16.06
CA LEU A 13 -27.63 -3.66 16.28
C LEU A 13 -28.04 -2.88 15.03
N LEU A 14 -27.96 -3.50 13.85
CA LEU A 14 -28.34 -2.88 12.58
C LEU A 14 -29.85 -2.89 12.35
N GLU A 15 -30.33 -1.98 11.51
CA GLU A 15 -31.72 -1.98 11.05
C GLU A 15 -31.99 -3.21 10.14
N ASP A 16 -33.23 -3.68 10.09
CA ASP A 16 -33.59 -4.88 9.31
C ASP A 16 -33.28 -4.70 7.80
N GLU A 17 -33.41 -3.47 7.29
CA GLU A 17 -33.07 -3.13 5.91
C GLU A 17 -31.56 -3.29 5.65
N GLU A 18 -30.71 -2.81 6.55
CA GLU A 18 -29.26 -2.93 6.46
C GLU A 18 -28.81 -4.39 6.52
N ARG A 19 -29.39 -5.18 7.42
CA ARG A 19 -29.12 -6.63 7.51
C ARG A 19 -29.44 -7.33 6.20
N THR A 20 -30.61 -7.03 5.63
CA THR A 20 -31.05 -7.60 4.35
C THR A 20 -30.08 -7.22 3.23
N ILE A 21 -29.60 -5.97 3.18
CA ILE A 21 -28.60 -5.53 2.20
C ILE A 21 -27.28 -6.30 2.37
N LEU A 22 -26.80 -6.49 3.60
CA LEU A 22 -25.57 -7.23 3.89
C LEU A 22 -25.68 -8.69 3.46
N GLU A 23 -26.81 -9.35 3.72
CA GLU A 23 -27.09 -10.72 3.29
C GLU A 23 -27.13 -10.83 1.75
N LEU A 24 -27.85 -9.93 1.07
CA LEU A 24 -27.95 -9.93 -0.39
C LEU A 24 -26.60 -9.68 -1.08
N LYS A 25 -25.71 -8.90 -0.46
CA LYS A 25 -24.34 -8.66 -0.95
C LYS A 25 -23.34 -9.76 -0.54
N GLY A 26 -23.79 -10.77 0.22
CA GLY A 26 -22.91 -11.81 0.76
C GLY A 26 -21.82 -11.23 1.67
N ALA A 27 -22.04 -10.08 2.30
CA ALA A 27 -21.03 -9.35 3.07
C ALA A 27 -20.52 -10.14 4.28
N LEU A 28 -21.38 -11.01 4.81
CA LEU A 28 -21.12 -11.90 5.95
C LEU A 28 -20.46 -13.23 5.53
N GLU A 29 -20.33 -13.49 4.23
CA GLU A 29 -19.76 -14.74 3.75
C GLU A 29 -18.24 -14.74 3.84
N ILE A 30 -17.70 -15.82 4.42
CA ILE A 30 -16.27 -16.04 4.61
C ILE A 30 -15.89 -17.31 3.82
N PRO A 31 -14.80 -17.27 3.03
CA PRO A 31 -14.41 -18.41 2.22
C PRO A 31 -13.94 -19.60 3.09
N PRO A 32 -13.79 -20.80 2.52
CA PRO A 32 -13.19 -21.95 3.21
C PRO A 32 -11.84 -21.63 3.86
N GLN A 33 -11.52 -22.30 4.97
CA GLN A 33 -10.35 -22.00 5.81
C GLN A 33 -9.03 -22.02 5.03
N ASP A 34 -8.85 -23.00 4.15
CA ASP A 34 -7.69 -23.14 3.28
C ASP A 34 -7.47 -21.93 2.36
N VAL A 35 -8.57 -21.38 1.83
CA VAL A 35 -8.53 -20.16 1.03
C VAL A 35 -8.20 -18.95 1.90
N GLN A 36 -8.81 -18.85 3.09
CA GLN A 36 -8.50 -17.75 4.01
C GLN A 36 -7.01 -17.72 4.36
N ASP A 37 -6.44 -18.87 4.75
CA ASP A 37 -5.04 -19.03 5.09
C ASP A 37 -4.14 -18.58 3.92
N GLU A 38 -4.44 -19.05 2.69
CA GLU A 38 -3.69 -18.66 1.49
C GLU A 38 -3.74 -17.14 1.22
N LEU A 39 -4.92 -16.53 1.33
CA LEU A 39 -5.10 -15.09 1.09
C LEU A 39 -4.39 -14.25 2.16
N ILE A 40 -4.46 -14.65 3.43
CA ILE A 40 -3.81 -13.98 4.56
C ILE A 40 -2.28 -14.09 4.44
N ASP A 41 -1.76 -15.28 4.12
CA ASP A 41 -0.33 -15.49 3.92
C ASP A 41 0.20 -14.66 2.74
N ALA A 42 -0.56 -14.59 1.65
CA ALA A 42 -0.21 -13.77 0.50
C ALA A 42 -0.22 -12.27 0.83
N PHE A 43 -1.21 -11.82 1.62
CA PHE A 43 -1.27 -10.44 2.12
C PHE A 43 -0.02 -10.08 2.94
N PHE A 44 0.32 -10.85 3.98
CA PHE A 44 1.48 -10.55 4.83
C PHE A 44 2.81 -10.73 4.10
N SER A 45 2.87 -11.58 3.07
CA SER A 45 4.08 -11.80 2.28
C SER A 45 4.35 -10.69 1.27
N TRP A 46 3.32 -10.19 0.58
CA TRP A 46 3.51 -9.36 -0.61
C TRP A 46 2.87 -7.96 -0.53
N VAL A 47 1.83 -7.79 0.29
CA VAL A 47 1.12 -6.50 0.41
C VAL A 47 1.57 -5.74 1.65
N ALA A 48 1.60 -6.41 2.82
CA ALA A 48 1.98 -5.78 4.08
C ALA A 48 3.35 -5.08 4.06
N PRO A 49 4.38 -5.52 3.32
CA PRO A 49 5.64 -4.77 3.23
C PRO A 49 5.51 -3.41 2.53
N VAL A 50 4.47 -3.22 1.70
CA VAL A 50 4.15 -1.95 1.03
C VAL A 50 3.06 -1.18 1.79
N LEU A 51 2.15 -1.89 2.47
CA LEU A 51 1.08 -1.35 3.31
C LEU A 51 1.15 -1.96 4.73
N PRO A 52 2.11 -1.58 5.58
CA PRO A 52 2.34 -2.18 6.91
C PRO A 52 1.33 -1.70 7.96
N VAL A 53 0.06 -1.70 7.60
CA VAL A 53 -1.05 -1.09 8.36
C VAL A 53 -1.69 -2.06 9.34
N VAL A 54 -1.32 -3.34 9.32
CA VAL A 54 -1.88 -4.37 10.22
C VAL A 54 -0.77 -4.87 11.12
N ASN A 55 -1.06 -5.05 12.42
CA ASN A 55 -0.17 -5.76 13.32
C ASN A 55 -0.34 -7.27 13.08
N GLN A 56 0.66 -7.91 12.48
CA GLN A 56 0.57 -9.32 12.06
C GLN A 56 0.38 -10.24 13.26
N LYS A 57 1.12 -10.02 14.36
CA LYS A 57 1.01 -10.86 15.56
C LYS A 57 -0.39 -10.80 16.17
N VAL A 58 -0.91 -9.59 16.37
CA VAL A 58 -2.25 -9.37 16.94
C VAL A 58 -3.31 -9.96 16.02
N PHE A 59 -3.26 -9.65 14.72
CA PHE A 59 -4.22 -10.14 13.75
C PHE A 59 -4.26 -11.68 13.71
N LEU A 60 -3.10 -12.34 13.60
CA LEU A 60 -3.03 -13.81 13.54
C LEU A 60 -3.45 -14.47 14.86
N SER A 61 -3.30 -13.79 16.00
CA SER A 61 -3.80 -14.30 17.28
C SER A 61 -5.34 -14.28 17.32
N MET A 62 -5.95 -13.16 16.90
CA MET A 62 -7.41 -13.03 16.79
C MET A 62 -7.98 -13.98 15.75
N TYR A 63 -7.30 -14.13 14.61
CA TYR A 63 -7.73 -15.03 13.53
C TYR A 63 -7.84 -16.50 13.98
N LYS A 64 -7.02 -16.91 14.95
CA LYS A 64 -7.05 -18.25 15.54
C LYS A 64 -8.01 -18.38 16.72
N ASP A 65 -8.63 -17.29 17.16
CA ASP A 65 -9.56 -17.24 18.28
C ASP A 65 -11.00 -17.05 17.77
N PRO A 66 -11.82 -18.11 17.72
CA PRO A 66 -13.21 -18.01 17.26
C PRO A 66 -14.09 -17.12 18.15
N LEU A 67 -13.69 -16.86 19.39
CA LEU A 67 -14.44 -16.04 20.33
C LEU A 67 -14.11 -14.55 20.17
N ASN A 68 -12.94 -14.22 19.63
CA ASN A 68 -12.49 -12.86 19.39
C ASN A 68 -11.83 -12.72 18.01
N PRO A 69 -12.58 -12.96 16.93
CA PRO A 69 -12.05 -12.90 15.58
C PRO A 69 -11.72 -11.45 15.18
N PRO A 70 -10.88 -11.25 14.14
CA PRO A 70 -10.64 -9.93 13.58
C PRO A 70 -11.94 -9.27 13.10
N SER A 71 -11.93 -7.95 12.95
CA SER A 71 -13.02 -7.24 12.28
C SER A 71 -13.35 -7.87 10.93
N LEU A 72 -14.63 -8.11 10.68
CA LEU A 72 -15.09 -8.67 9.41
C LEU A 72 -14.78 -7.71 8.25
N LEU A 73 -14.89 -6.40 8.46
CA LEU A 73 -14.53 -5.40 7.45
C LEU A 73 -13.04 -5.51 7.08
N LEU A 74 -12.16 -5.58 8.08
CA LEU A 74 -10.72 -5.73 7.87
C LEU A 74 -10.39 -7.06 7.21
N LEU A 75 -11.09 -8.14 7.60
CA LEU A 75 -10.89 -9.47 7.06
C LEU A 75 -11.24 -9.52 5.56
N GLN A 76 -12.39 -8.95 5.15
CA GLN A 76 -12.75 -8.83 3.73
C GLN A 76 -11.73 -7.98 2.96
N ALA A 77 -11.21 -6.91 3.56
CA ALA A 77 -10.20 -6.05 2.93
C ALA A 77 -8.83 -6.75 2.78
N ILE A 78 -8.44 -7.60 3.73
CA ILE A 78 -7.25 -8.46 3.64
C ILE A 78 -7.43 -9.52 2.55
N PHE A 79 -8.60 -10.17 2.46
CA PHE A 79 -8.89 -11.13 1.40
C PHE A 79 -8.85 -10.50 0.00
N LEU A 80 -9.40 -9.29 -0.12
CA LEU A 80 -9.26 -8.48 -1.33
C LEU A 80 -7.78 -8.29 -1.69
N ALA A 81 -6.98 -7.80 -0.75
CA ALA A 81 -5.57 -7.50 -1.00
C ALA A 81 -4.76 -8.76 -1.35
N GLY A 82 -4.95 -9.84 -0.58
CA GLY A 82 -4.32 -11.15 -0.81
C GLY A 82 -4.68 -11.74 -2.18
N SER A 83 -5.96 -11.70 -2.57
CA SER A 83 -6.43 -12.32 -3.83
C SER A 83 -5.78 -11.74 -5.09
N ARG A 84 -5.26 -10.52 -4.99
CA ARG A 84 -4.56 -9.79 -6.07
C ARG A 84 -3.09 -10.20 -6.22
N VAL A 85 -2.53 -10.89 -5.24
CA VAL A 85 -1.12 -11.32 -5.23
C VAL A 85 -0.94 -12.84 -5.20
N VAL A 86 -2.00 -13.61 -4.94
CA VAL A 86 -1.98 -15.08 -5.11
C VAL A 86 -1.72 -15.47 -6.58
N GLY A 87 -0.76 -16.39 -6.78
CA GLY A 87 -0.30 -16.88 -8.08
C GLY A 87 -1.30 -17.79 -8.83
N GLU A 88 -1.18 -17.86 -10.15
CA GLU A 88 -2.04 -18.68 -11.04
C GLU A 88 -1.93 -20.20 -10.79
N ASN A 89 -0.84 -20.71 -10.22
CA ASN A 89 -0.61 -22.16 -10.05
C ASN A 89 -1.65 -22.87 -9.16
N ASN A 90 -2.39 -22.14 -8.33
CA ASN A 90 -3.45 -22.70 -7.47
C ASN A 90 -4.86 -22.52 -8.05
N ARG A 91 -5.00 -21.90 -9.24
CA ARG A 91 -6.30 -21.55 -9.86
C ARG A 91 -6.86 -22.60 -10.83
N GLU A 92 -6.24 -23.76 -10.99
CA GLU A 92 -6.67 -24.79 -11.95
C GLU A 92 -8.03 -25.44 -11.61
N ASN A 93 -8.56 -25.25 -10.39
CA ASN A 93 -9.89 -25.71 -10.01
C ASN A 93 -10.97 -24.65 -10.26
N GLN A 94 -11.93 -24.91 -11.15
CA GLN A 94 -13.00 -23.96 -11.54
C GLN A 94 -13.89 -23.47 -10.37
N SER A 95 -13.93 -24.20 -9.25
CA SER A 95 -14.62 -23.78 -8.02
C SER A 95 -13.89 -22.68 -7.24
N SER A 96 -12.60 -22.43 -7.51
CA SER A 96 -11.79 -21.40 -6.85
C SER A 96 -11.90 -20.01 -7.48
N SER A 97 -12.60 -19.87 -8.62
CA SER A 97 -12.67 -18.62 -9.41
C SER A 97 -13.33 -17.47 -8.64
N ALA A 98 -14.44 -17.74 -7.93
CA ALA A 98 -15.13 -16.73 -7.12
C ALA A 98 -14.35 -16.39 -5.84
N ALA A 99 -13.78 -17.39 -5.17
CA ALA A 99 -12.99 -17.22 -3.95
C ALA A 99 -11.66 -16.48 -4.18
N HIS A 100 -11.22 -16.33 -5.43
CA HIS A 100 -10.07 -15.51 -5.81
C HIS A 100 -10.46 -14.21 -6.53
N SER A 101 -11.75 -13.85 -6.50
CA SER A 101 -12.25 -12.62 -7.09
C SER A 101 -12.09 -11.45 -6.14
N SER A 102 -11.06 -10.65 -6.37
CA SER A 102 -10.84 -9.38 -5.68
C SER A 102 -12.09 -8.47 -5.68
N MET A 103 -12.89 -8.50 -6.76
CA MET A 103 -14.11 -7.68 -6.83
C MET A 103 -15.16 -8.10 -5.80
N ILE A 104 -15.32 -9.41 -5.54
CA ILE A 104 -16.29 -9.91 -4.55
C ILE A 104 -15.91 -9.39 -3.16
N TYR A 105 -14.63 -9.53 -2.78
CA TYR A 105 -14.15 -9.03 -1.50
C TYR A 105 -14.27 -7.52 -1.36
N LEU A 106 -14.03 -6.76 -2.44
CA LEU A 106 -14.28 -5.32 -2.43
C LEU A 106 -15.76 -4.99 -2.19
N GLN A 107 -16.67 -5.66 -2.88
CA GLN A 107 -18.11 -5.42 -2.74
C GLN A 107 -18.61 -5.76 -1.33
N ARG A 108 -18.10 -6.85 -0.73
CA ARG A 108 -18.39 -7.24 0.65
C ARG A 108 -17.85 -6.22 1.65
N ALA A 109 -16.58 -5.81 1.52
CA ALA A 109 -15.98 -4.78 2.37
C ALA A 109 -16.72 -3.44 2.24
N LYS A 110 -17.09 -3.03 1.02
CA LYS A 110 -17.87 -1.82 0.78
C LYS A 110 -19.24 -1.89 1.48
N ALA A 111 -19.93 -3.02 1.40
CA ALA A 111 -21.22 -3.19 2.06
C ALA A 111 -21.11 -3.05 3.59
N LEU A 112 -20.07 -3.64 4.19
CA LEU A 112 -19.79 -3.52 5.63
C LEU A 112 -19.43 -2.09 6.04
N TYR A 113 -18.68 -1.38 5.20
CA TYR A 113 -18.34 0.02 5.42
C TYR A 113 -19.57 0.93 5.32
N ASP A 114 -20.39 0.76 4.27
CA ASP A 114 -21.60 1.55 4.03
C ASP A 114 -22.63 1.37 5.16
N ALA A 115 -22.69 0.17 5.76
CA ALA A 115 -23.56 -0.15 6.91
C ALA A 115 -22.95 0.24 8.27
N GLU A 116 -21.79 0.92 8.27
CA GLU A 116 -21.02 1.26 9.47
C GLU A 116 -20.83 0.06 10.44
N PHE A 117 -20.60 -1.14 9.90
CA PHE A 117 -20.52 -2.37 10.68
C PHE A 117 -19.34 -2.36 11.65
N GLU A 118 -18.23 -1.72 11.26
CA GLU A 118 -17.05 -1.51 12.09
C GLU A 118 -17.10 -0.13 12.76
N LYS A 119 -16.84 -0.08 14.07
CA LYS A 119 -16.85 1.16 14.86
C LYS A 119 -15.44 1.61 15.25
N ASP A 120 -14.45 0.71 15.28
CA ASP A 120 -13.07 1.07 15.52
C ASP A 120 -12.48 1.84 14.33
N ARG A 121 -12.11 3.10 14.57
CA ARG A 121 -11.67 4.02 13.52
C ARG A 121 -10.34 3.60 12.89
N ILE A 122 -9.43 3.01 13.67
CA ILE A 122 -8.16 2.48 13.16
C ILE A 122 -8.45 1.37 12.14
N THR A 123 -9.31 0.44 12.52
CA THR A 123 -9.74 -0.68 11.69
C THR A 123 -10.44 -0.21 10.42
N VAL A 124 -11.28 0.82 10.49
CA VAL A 124 -11.87 1.45 9.30
C VAL A 124 -10.79 2.00 8.37
N ILE A 125 -9.84 2.78 8.88
CA ILE A 125 -8.75 3.38 8.07
C ILE A 125 -7.87 2.29 7.43
N GLN A 126 -7.50 1.26 8.20
CA GLN A 126 -6.77 0.09 7.68
C GLN A 126 -7.53 -0.55 6.53
N SER A 127 -8.83 -0.79 6.71
CA SER A 127 -9.68 -1.43 5.71
C SER A 127 -9.78 -0.59 4.43
N LEU A 128 -9.98 0.72 4.55
CA LEU A 128 -10.02 1.64 3.41
C LEU A 128 -8.69 1.66 2.64
N LEU A 129 -7.55 1.67 3.35
CA LEU A 129 -6.22 1.56 2.74
C LEU A 129 -6.06 0.24 1.96
N LEU A 130 -6.52 -0.88 2.52
CA LEU A 130 -6.47 -2.18 1.85
C LEU A 130 -7.47 -2.28 0.69
N MET A 131 -8.64 -1.66 0.80
CA MET A 131 -9.61 -1.54 -0.30
C MET A 131 -9.02 -0.80 -1.49
N SER A 132 -8.15 0.18 -1.24
CA SER A 132 -7.42 0.87 -2.29
C SER A 132 -6.44 -0.04 -3.06
N TRP A 133 -6.15 -1.26 -2.61
CA TRP A 133 -5.37 -2.23 -3.38
C TRP A 133 -6.11 -2.75 -4.62
N TYR A 134 -7.42 -2.49 -4.70
CA TYR A 134 -8.19 -2.78 -5.90
C TYR A 134 -7.92 -1.76 -7.01
N TRP A 135 -7.63 -2.27 -8.22
CA TRP A 135 -7.34 -1.46 -9.40
C TRP A 135 -7.68 -2.20 -10.69
N GLN A 136 -8.39 -1.53 -11.60
CA GLN A 136 -8.74 -2.04 -12.93
C GLN A 136 -8.04 -1.32 -14.09
N GLY A 137 -7.23 -0.30 -13.82
CA GLY A 137 -6.51 0.45 -14.84
C GLY A 137 -6.54 1.96 -14.59
N THR A 138 -5.71 2.69 -15.31
CA THR A 138 -5.55 4.16 -15.19
C THR A 138 -6.82 4.95 -15.46
N GLU A 139 -7.74 4.37 -16.24
CA GLU A 139 -9.01 4.98 -16.62
C GLU A 139 -10.12 4.72 -15.58
N ASP A 140 -9.87 3.86 -14.59
CA ASP A 140 -10.85 3.56 -13.54
C ASP A 140 -10.95 4.73 -12.55
N THR A 141 -11.89 5.64 -12.84
CA THR A 141 -12.29 6.74 -11.96
C THR A 141 -13.55 6.41 -11.16
N THR A 142 -13.94 5.14 -11.09
CA THR A 142 -15.14 4.73 -10.36
C THR A 142 -14.91 4.79 -8.86
N GLU A 143 -16.01 4.76 -8.09
CA GLU A 143 -15.98 4.62 -6.62
C GLU A 143 -15.35 3.30 -6.14
N ASN A 144 -15.11 2.35 -7.04
CA ASN A 144 -14.42 1.11 -6.72
C ASN A 144 -12.90 1.22 -6.87
N GLY A 145 -12.40 2.28 -7.50
CA GLY A 145 -10.98 2.41 -7.85
C GLY A 145 -10.08 2.83 -6.68
N LEU A 146 -8.80 2.46 -6.77
CA LEU A 146 -7.67 2.90 -5.94
C LEU A 146 -7.78 4.36 -5.46
N PHE A 147 -8.12 5.30 -6.36
CA PHE A 147 -8.18 6.73 -6.06
C PHE A 147 -9.23 7.09 -5.02
N TYR A 148 -10.42 6.51 -5.13
CA TYR A 148 -11.53 6.79 -4.24
C TYR A 148 -11.17 6.34 -2.81
N TRP A 149 -10.82 5.06 -2.65
CA TRP A 149 -10.53 4.47 -1.34
C TRP A 149 -9.29 5.08 -0.68
N SER A 150 -8.24 5.41 -1.44
CA SER A 150 -7.05 6.06 -0.88
C SER A 150 -7.37 7.46 -0.34
N ARG A 151 -8.14 8.26 -1.08
CA ARG A 151 -8.53 9.61 -0.64
C ARG A 151 -9.50 9.58 0.53
N LEU A 152 -10.43 8.63 0.52
CA LEU A 152 -11.34 8.42 1.62
C LEU A 152 -10.58 8.04 2.90
N ALA A 153 -9.60 7.12 2.80
CA ALA A 153 -8.74 6.75 3.92
C ALA A 153 -7.98 7.97 4.49
N ILE A 154 -7.43 8.83 3.63
CA ILE A 154 -6.74 10.07 4.03
C ILE A 154 -7.70 11.00 4.77
N GLY A 155 -8.89 11.24 4.21
CA GLY A 155 -9.88 12.13 4.82
C GLY A 155 -10.37 11.62 6.19
N VAL A 156 -10.65 10.32 6.31
CA VAL A 156 -11.04 9.70 7.59
C VAL A 156 -9.90 9.79 8.61
N ALA A 157 -8.66 9.53 8.21
CA ALA A 157 -7.49 9.64 9.08
C ALA A 157 -7.24 11.08 9.55
N GLN A 158 -7.36 12.06 8.66
CA GLN A 158 -7.24 13.49 9.01
C GLN A 158 -8.34 13.93 9.97
N ASN A 159 -9.60 13.55 9.72
CA ASN A 159 -10.72 13.83 10.62
C ASN A 159 -10.53 13.19 12.01
N PHE A 160 -9.78 12.09 12.09
CA PHE A 160 -9.45 11.44 13.35
C PHE A 160 -8.22 12.04 14.06
N GLY A 161 -7.52 12.98 13.44
CA GLY A 161 -6.33 13.61 14.01
C GLY A 161 -5.02 12.84 13.76
N MET A 162 -5.00 11.85 12.84
CA MET A 162 -3.76 11.09 12.54
C MET A 162 -2.63 11.92 11.93
N HIS A 163 -2.93 13.12 11.44
CA HIS A 163 -1.97 14.06 10.91
C HIS A 163 -1.19 14.81 12.00
N GLU A 164 -1.61 14.67 13.26
CA GLU A 164 -1.00 15.29 14.42
C GLU A 164 -0.26 14.27 15.30
N SER A 165 0.88 14.67 15.86
CA SER A 165 1.66 13.89 16.84
C SER A 165 1.06 14.03 18.25
N ASN A 166 -0.18 13.57 18.42
CA ASN A 166 -0.87 13.52 19.71
C ASN A 166 -0.76 12.11 20.33
N GLU A 167 0.47 11.62 20.44
CA GLU A 167 0.78 10.24 20.86
C GLU A 167 0.80 10.02 22.38
N LEU A 168 0.54 11.05 23.19
CA LEU A 168 0.78 11.05 24.64
C LEU A 168 -0.07 10.01 25.41
N ASP A 169 -1.31 9.79 24.97
CA ASP A 169 -2.24 8.88 25.64
C ASP A 169 -2.24 7.45 25.06
N MET A 170 -1.42 7.19 24.03
CA MET A 170 -1.37 5.89 23.35
C MET A 170 -0.32 4.97 23.97
N SER A 171 -0.62 3.67 24.03
CA SER A 171 0.39 2.64 24.30
C SER A 171 1.47 2.65 23.21
N LEU A 172 2.65 2.11 23.53
CA LEU A 172 3.74 2.05 22.56
C LEU A 172 3.35 1.27 21.28
N SER A 173 2.56 0.20 21.41
CA SER A 173 2.10 -0.58 20.26
C SER A 173 1.15 0.23 19.36
N GLU A 174 0.25 1.00 19.95
CA GLU A 174 -0.68 1.85 19.21
C GLU A 174 0.05 2.97 18.47
N ARG A 175 1.01 3.65 19.11
CA ARG A 175 1.84 4.68 18.46
C ARG A 175 2.60 4.17 17.25
N ARG A 176 3.22 3.00 17.40
CA ARG A 176 3.96 2.34 16.31
C ARG A 176 3.03 2.07 15.13
N LEU A 177 1.86 1.49 15.40
CA LEU A 177 0.87 1.21 14.37
C LEU A 177 0.33 2.51 13.73
N TRP A 178 0.06 3.54 14.53
CA TRP A 178 -0.36 4.87 14.09
C TRP A 178 0.62 5.47 13.09
N ARG A 179 1.92 5.49 13.42
CA ARG A 179 2.98 5.96 12.52
C ARG A 179 3.08 5.12 11.25
N ARG A 180 2.97 3.79 11.33
CA ARG A 180 2.93 2.94 10.12
C ARG A 180 1.75 3.28 9.21
N ILE A 181 0.56 3.49 9.77
CA ILE A 181 -0.64 3.87 9.01
C ILE A 181 -0.45 5.24 8.36
N TRP A 182 -0.01 6.25 9.11
CA TRP A 182 0.20 7.60 8.59
C TRP A 182 1.20 7.63 7.43
N TRP A 183 2.36 7.01 7.59
CA TRP A 183 3.38 6.98 6.53
C TRP A 183 2.97 6.10 5.34
N THR A 184 2.03 5.16 5.54
CA THR A 184 1.38 4.44 4.44
C THR A 184 0.43 5.36 3.65
N LEU A 185 -0.39 6.16 4.34
CA LEU A 185 -1.26 7.17 3.70
C LEU A 185 -0.41 8.16 2.89
N TYR A 186 0.68 8.65 3.50
CA TYR A 186 1.64 9.55 2.85
C TYR A 186 2.18 8.93 1.56
N THR A 187 2.82 7.77 1.62
CA THR A 187 3.44 7.14 0.44
C THR A 187 2.44 6.86 -0.68
N ARG A 188 1.21 6.45 -0.34
CA ARG A 188 0.13 6.21 -1.32
C ARG A 188 -0.27 7.48 -2.05
N ASP A 189 -0.49 8.56 -1.33
CA ASP A 189 -0.82 9.87 -1.90
C ASP A 189 0.26 10.35 -2.89
N ARG A 190 1.55 10.18 -2.53
CA ARG A 190 2.70 10.60 -3.38
C ARG A 190 2.83 9.72 -4.61
N ALA A 191 2.78 8.42 -4.43
CA ALA A 191 2.91 7.46 -5.53
C ALA A 191 1.80 7.67 -6.57
N MET A 192 0.56 7.89 -6.13
CA MET A 192 -0.58 8.11 -7.01
C MET A 192 -0.52 9.46 -7.72
N ALA A 193 -0.11 10.52 -7.02
CA ALA A 193 0.11 11.82 -7.62
C ALA A 193 1.23 11.80 -8.68
N ALA A 194 2.34 11.13 -8.37
CA ALA A 194 3.48 11.01 -9.28
C ALA A 194 3.17 10.15 -10.51
N ALA A 195 2.51 9.00 -10.34
CA ALA A 195 2.21 8.07 -11.42
C ALA A 195 1.11 8.59 -12.36
N TYR A 196 0.06 9.21 -11.82
CA TYR A 196 -1.16 9.53 -12.57
C TYR A 196 -1.46 11.03 -12.68
N GLY A 197 -0.56 11.90 -12.21
CA GLY A 197 -0.74 13.35 -12.28
C GLY A 197 -1.90 13.89 -11.43
N ARG A 198 -2.30 13.16 -10.39
CA ARG A 198 -3.40 13.58 -9.50
C ARG A 198 -2.91 14.60 -8.46
N PRO A 199 -3.81 15.48 -7.95
CA PRO A 199 -3.51 16.29 -6.77
C PRO A 199 -3.25 15.43 -5.54
N ILE A 200 -2.32 15.87 -4.68
CA ILE A 200 -2.08 15.29 -3.35
C ILE A 200 -3.16 15.77 -2.38
N SER A 201 -3.42 14.97 -1.37
CA SER A 201 -4.40 15.26 -0.31
C SER A 201 -3.74 15.62 1.03
N ILE A 202 -2.50 15.19 1.27
CA ILE A 202 -1.77 15.51 2.50
C ILE A 202 -0.81 16.67 2.22
N ASP A 203 -1.04 17.81 2.87
CA ASP A 203 -0.11 18.92 2.90
C ASP A 203 0.88 18.72 4.05
N THR A 204 2.17 18.63 3.74
CA THR A 204 3.22 18.39 4.75
C THR A 204 3.34 19.52 5.76
N ASP A 205 3.03 20.76 5.36
CA ASP A 205 3.12 21.93 6.23
C ASP A 205 2.03 21.93 7.32
N LEU A 206 0.99 21.11 7.13
CA LEU A 206 -0.13 20.95 8.07
C LEU A 206 -0.04 19.65 8.88
N THR A 207 1.13 19.01 8.91
CA THR A 207 1.33 17.70 9.55
C THR A 207 2.56 17.75 10.45
N ASN A 208 2.55 17.01 11.56
CA ASN A 208 3.69 16.95 12.48
C ASN A 208 3.97 15.54 13.03
N VAL A 209 3.58 14.50 12.30
CA VAL A 209 3.85 13.10 12.68
C VAL A 209 5.34 12.79 12.56
N ASP A 210 5.90 12.16 13.60
CA ASP A 210 7.32 11.81 13.64
C ASP A 210 7.72 10.86 12.49
N PRO A 211 8.97 10.97 11.98
CA PRO A 211 9.49 10.07 10.96
C PRO A 211 9.38 8.59 11.36
N ILE A 212 9.09 7.74 10.38
CA ILE A 212 9.04 6.30 10.61
C ILE A 212 10.44 5.72 10.83
N THR A 213 10.54 4.83 11.80
CA THR A 213 11.78 4.18 12.23
C THR A 213 11.64 2.66 12.23
N GLN A 214 12.75 1.95 12.43
CA GLN A 214 12.73 0.49 12.55
C GLN A 214 11.91 0.02 13.77
N ASP A 215 11.94 0.80 14.86
CA ASP A 215 11.22 0.47 16.10
C ASP A 215 9.71 0.40 15.89
N ASP A 216 9.18 1.10 14.88
CA ASP A 216 7.75 1.10 14.55
C ASP A 216 7.25 -0.25 14.02
N PHE A 217 8.15 -1.17 13.69
CA PHE A 217 7.83 -2.51 13.19
C PHE A 217 7.94 -3.59 14.27
N ILE A 218 8.21 -3.22 15.53
CA ILE A 218 8.23 -4.14 16.66
C ILE A 218 6.81 -4.34 17.20
N GLU A 219 6.22 -5.50 16.89
CA GLU A 219 4.82 -5.84 17.15
C GLU A 219 4.56 -6.58 18.48
N GLY A 220 5.58 -6.78 19.29
CA GLY A 220 5.47 -7.41 20.61
C GLY A 220 6.84 -7.77 21.19
N GLU A 221 6.86 -8.21 22.45
CA GLU A 221 8.10 -8.61 23.13
C GLU A 221 8.83 -9.73 22.37
N GLY A 222 10.15 -9.59 22.26
CA GLY A 222 11.00 -10.53 21.52
C GLY A 222 10.77 -10.58 20.00
N HIS A 223 9.90 -9.73 19.43
CA HIS A 223 9.74 -9.65 17.97
C HIS A 223 10.98 -9.06 17.32
N GLN A 224 11.52 -9.78 16.33
CA GLN A 224 12.52 -9.26 15.42
C GLN A 224 11.87 -9.10 14.04
N PRO A 225 11.61 -7.87 13.59
CA PRO A 225 10.99 -7.66 12.29
C PRO A 225 11.96 -8.03 11.15
N ASP A 226 11.41 -8.43 10.00
CA ASP A 226 12.21 -8.68 8.79
C ASP A 226 12.92 -7.39 8.36
N SER A 227 14.25 -7.35 8.54
CA SER A 227 15.05 -6.16 8.30
C SER A 227 14.97 -5.68 6.85
N VAL A 228 14.81 -6.59 5.89
CA VAL A 228 14.72 -6.25 4.45
C VAL A 228 13.39 -5.55 4.18
N ARG A 229 12.27 -6.10 4.67
CA ARG A 229 10.94 -5.49 4.49
C ARG A 229 10.80 -4.15 5.20
N VAL A 230 11.34 -4.04 6.42
CA VAL A 230 11.37 -2.79 7.19
C VAL A 230 12.19 -1.73 6.47
N GLN A 231 13.40 -2.07 6.03
CA GLN A 231 14.23 -1.12 5.28
C GLN A 231 13.59 -0.73 3.95
N PHE A 232 12.95 -1.66 3.25
CA PHE A 232 12.21 -1.34 2.04
C PHE A 232 11.19 -0.22 2.28
N PHE A 233 10.33 -0.36 3.30
CA PHE A 233 9.31 0.64 3.57
C PHE A 233 9.91 1.99 3.98
N ILE A 234 10.92 1.99 4.86
CA ILE A 234 11.60 3.22 5.29
C ILE A 234 12.24 3.94 4.09
N GLN A 235 12.95 3.21 3.22
CA GLN A 235 13.56 3.82 2.03
C GLN A 235 12.51 4.24 0.99
N TYR A 236 11.39 3.52 0.91
CA TYR A 236 10.27 3.89 0.04
C TYR A 236 9.62 5.21 0.49
N VAL A 237 9.43 5.41 1.81
CA VAL A 237 8.99 6.69 2.38
C VAL A 237 9.93 7.81 1.94
N LYS A 238 11.25 7.64 2.09
CA LYS A 238 12.24 8.64 1.67
C LYS A 238 12.20 8.94 0.17
N LEU A 239 11.97 7.93 -0.67
CA LEU A 239 11.76 8.16 -2.11
C LEU A 239 10.48 8.96 -2.37
N CYS A 240 9.39 8.68 -1.65
CA CYS A 240 8.15 9.46 -1.75
C CYS A 240 8.32 10.91 -1.30
N GLU A 241 9.15 11.20 -0.30
CA GLU A 241 9.53 12.58 0.05
C GLU A 241 10.27 13.29 -1.09
N LEU A 242 11.09 12.56 -1.84
CA LEU A 242 11.70 13.09 -3.06
C LEU A 242 10.68 13.26 -4.20
N MET A 243 9.60 12.46 -4.23
CA MET A 243 8.53 12.61 -5.22
C MET A 243 7.69 13.87 -5.02
N ASP A 244 7.59 14.41 -3.80
CA ASP A 244 6.91 15.69 -3.56
C ASP A 244 7.49 16.82 -4.42
N LEU A 245 8.79 16.76 -4.72
CA LEU A 245 9.43 17.68 -5.66
C LEU A 245 8.89 17.52 -7.09
N VAL A 246 8.78 16.28 -7.58
CA VAL A 246 8.21 15.93 -8.90
C VAL A 246 6.77 16.41 -9.01
N VAL A 247 5.98 16.11 -7.98
CA VAL A 247 4.55 16.41 -7.93
C VAL A 247 4.30 17.91 -7.81
N GLY A 248 5.01 18.60 -6.91
CA GLY A 248 4.95 20.05 -6.76
C GLY A 248 5.37 20.78 -8.04
N ARG A 249 6.38 20.26 -8.74
CA ARG A 249 6.83 20.85 -10.01
C ARG A 249 5.80 20.78 -11.13
N ARG A 250 5.08 19.66 -11.25
CA ARG A 250 4.01 19.50 -12.27
C ARG A 250 2.88 20.52 -12.10
N ARG A 251 2.74 21.13 -10.93
CA ARG A 251 1.77 22.21 -10.66
C ARG A 251 2.27 23.59 -11.07
N LYS A 252 3.59 23.80 -11.16
CA LYS A 252 4.18 25.07 -11.58
C LYS A 252 4.17 25.19 -13.11
N THR A 253 3.84 26.38 -13.61
CA THR A 253 3.98 26.69 -15.05
C THR A 253 5.46 26.94 -15.41
N GLY A 254 5.83 26.63 -16.65
CA GLY A 254 7.19 26.82 -17.15
C GLY A 254 8.10 25.59 -16.99
N PRO A 255 9.36 25.64 -17.48
CA PRO A 255 10.37 24.59 -17.37
C PRO A 255 11.18 24.65 -16.06
N LEU A 256 11.83 23.54 -15.68
CA LEU A 256 12.73 23.45 -14.51
C LEU A 256 13.92 24.38 -14.71
N THR A 257 14.22 25.17 -13.69
CA THR A 257 15.45 25.97 -13.65
C THR A 257 16.68 25.06 -13.43
N GLU A 258 17.86 25.55 -13.79
CA GLU A 258 19.12 24.83 -13.55
C GLU A 258 19.36 24.56 -12.06
N SER A 259 18.98 25.50 -11.19
CA SER A 259 19.07 25.34 -9.73
C SER A 259 18.12 24.25 -9.22
N GLU A 260 16.86 24.23 -9.67
CA GLU A 260 15.92 23.17 -9.30
C GLU A 260 16.40 21.80 -9.78
N PHE A 261 16.92 21.71 -11.01
CA PHE A 261 17.49 20.48 -11.55
C PHE A 261 18.64 19.97 -10.69
N ALA A 262 19.63 20.82 -10.41
CA ALA A 262 20.81 20.46 -9.62
C ALA A 262 20.43 20.03 -8.19
N GLN A 263 19.48 20.71 -7.56
CA GLN A 263 18.99 20.33 -6.23
C GLN A 263 18.39 18.93 -6.22
N TRP A 264 17.65 18.56 -7.27
CA TRP A 264 17.03 17.23 -7.35
C TRP A 264 18.06 16.14 -7.63
N GLU A 265 19.01 16.40 -8.52
CA GLU A 265 20.11 15.50 -8.82
C GLU A 265 20.96 15.21 -7.55
N ILE A 266 21.24 16.25 -6.76
CA ILE A 266 21.94 16.10 -5.47
C ILE A 266 21.14 15.20 -4.53
N ARG A 267 19.84 15.43 -4.37
CA ARG A 267 19.00 14.63 -3.46
C ARG A 267 18.87 13.17 -3.88
N LEU A 268 18.69 12.90 -5.17
CA LEU A 268 18.67 11.53 -5.71
C LEU A 268 20.02 10.83 -5.46
N SER A 269 21.12 11.54 -5.69
CA SER A 269 22.47 11.01 -5.44
C SER A 269 22.70 10.74 -3.95
N GLN A 270 22.26 11.65 -3.08
CA GLN A 270 22.35 11.49 -1.62
C GLN A 270 21.56 10.26 -1.15
N TRP A 271 20.34 10.07 -1.64
CA TRP A 271 19.55 8.88 -1.31
C TRP A 271 20.28 7.60 -1.73
N MET A 272 20.85 7.56 -2.94
CA MET A 272 21.59 6.40 -3.44
C MET A 272 22.84 6.09 -2.58
N ILE A 273 23.56 7.11 -2.12
CA ILE A 273 24.75 6.95 -1.26
C ILE A 273 24.36 6.49 0.15
N GLN A 274 23.24 6.98 0.68
CA GLN A 274 22.76 6.67 2.04
C GLN A 274 21.92 5.38 2.09
N CYS A 275 21.62 4.79 0.94
CA CYS A 275 20.87 3.55 0.85
C CYS A 275 21.63 2.43 1.60
N PRO A 276 21.00 1.73 2.55
CA PRO A 276 21.64 0.63 3.26
C PRO A 276 22.10 -0.47 2.32
N GLU A 277 23.20 -1.15 2.65
CA GLU A 277 23.77 -2.20 1.78
C GLU A 277 22.76 -3.29 1.40
N GLN A 278 21.92 -3.70 2.36
CA GLN A 278 20.87 -4.70 2.13
C GLN A 278 19.79 -4.26 1.12
N MET A 279 19.66 -2.95 0.87
CA MET A 279 18.74 -2.37 -0.11
C MET A 279 19.38 -2.11 -1.46
N HIS A 280 20.68 -2.41 -1.63
CA HIS A 280 21.32 -2.33 -2.93
C HIS A 280 20.90 -3.47 -3.85
N TRP A 281 20.32 -3.12 -4.99
CA TRP A 281 19.97 -4.10 -6.00
C TRP A 281 21.14 -4.40 -6.95
N SER A 282 21.35 -5.69 -7.23
CA SER A 282 22.16 -6.15 -8.35
C SER A 282 21.53 -7.39 -8.96
N GLN A 283 21.77 -7.62 -10.26
CA GLN A 283 21.26 -8.81 -10.94
C GLN A 283 21.81 -10.11 -10.36
N ALA A 284 23.08 -10.11 -9.91
CA ALA A 284 23.73 -11.29 -9.32
C ALA A 284 23.22 -11.63 -7.91
N ARG A 285 22.72 -10.65 -7.16
CA ARG A 285 22.17 -10.81 -5.80
C ARG A 285 20.72 -10.36 -5.78
N HIS A 286 19.91 -10.94 -6.68
CA HIS A 286 18.53 -10.53 -6.85
C HIS A 286 17.73 -10.71 -5.55
N ASN A 287 17.08 -9.63 -5.11
CA ASN A 287 16.06 -9.65 -4.07
C ASN A 287 14.91 -8.74 -4.54
N PHE A 288 13.69 -9.20 -4.35
CA PHE A 288 12.48 -8.53 -4.83
C PHE A 288 12.35 -7.10 -4.28
N TRP A 289 12.56 -6.89 -2.98
CA TRP A 289 12.31 -5.58 -2.36
C TRP A 289 13.30 -4.50 -2.80
N PRO A 290 14.64 -4.74 -2.78
CA PRO A 290 15.60 -3.85 -3.44
C PRO A 290 15.28 -3.62 -4.91
N ALA A 291 14.83 -4.65 -5.65
CA ALA A 291 14.51 -4.52 -7.07
C ALA A 291 13.37 -3.52 -7.30
N ILE A 292 12.25 -3.68 -6.56
CA ILE A 292 11.13 -2.76 -6.62
C ILE A 292 11.54 -1.34 -6.21
N LEU A 293 12.28 -1.20 -5.11
CA LEU A 293 12.76 0.10 -4.62
C LEU A 293 13.62 0.82 -5.67
N HIS A 294 14.58 0.12 -6.28
CA HIS A 294 15.43 0.67 -7.33
C HIS A 294 14.65 0.97 -8.62
N SER A 295 13.61 0.19 -8.95
CA SER A 295 12.75 0.50 -10.10
C SER A 295 12.04 1.85 -9.94
N ILE A 296 11.63 2.19 -8.70
CA ILE A 296 11.00 3.46 -8.35
C ILE A 296 12.04 4.58 -8.44
N PHE A 297 13.23 4.38 -7.85
CA PHE A 297 14.34 5.33 -7.93
C PHE A 297 14.69 5.68 -9.39
N TYR A 298 14.93 4.69 -10.24
CA TYR A 298 15.28 4.93 -11.64
C TYR A 298 14.12 5.53 -12.43
N THR A 299 12.86 5.26 -12.04
CA THR A 299 11.71 5.98 -12.61
C THR A 299 11.81 7.48 -12.33
N MET A 300 12.22 7.87 -11.12
CA MET A 300 12.43 9.30 -10.77
C MET A 300 13.60 9.91 -11.56
N VAL A 301 14.69 9.15 -11.77
CA VAL A 301 15.80 9.56 -12.63
C VAL A 301 15.31 9.82 -14.06
N CYS A 302 14.50 8.93 -14.63
CA CYS A 302 13.88 9.14 -15.94
C CYS A 302 12.98 10.38 -15.96
N GLN A 303 12.21 10.62 -14.89
CA GLN A 303 11.38 11.83 -14.79
C GLN A 303 12.23 13.10 -14.88
N LEU A 304 13.32 13.18 -14.11
CA LEU A 304 14.22 14.34 -14.10
C LEU A 304 14.96 14.50 -15.43
N HIS A 305 15.62 13.43 -15.92
CA HIS A 305 16.55 13.53 -17.04
C HIS A 305 15.90 13.41 -18.43
N ALA A 306 14.67 12.90 -18.54
CA ALA A 306 13.95 12.81 -19.82
C ALA A 306 12.57 13.48 -19.83
N LEU A 307 11.73 13.30 -18.80
CA LEU A 307 10.29 13.56 -18.95
C LEU A 307 9.85 14.98 -18.51
N LEU A 308 10.51 15.59 -17.52
CA LEU A 308 10.13 16.93 -17.03
C LEU A 308 10.72 18.05 -17.89
N PRO A 309 9.95 19.04 -18.35
CA PRO A 309 10.49 20.18 -19.09
C PRO A 309 11.53 20.93 -18.28
N ALA A 310 12.68 21.27 -18.90
CA ALA A 310 13.80 21.97 -18.27
C ALA A 310 14.35 23.06 -19.22
N VAL A 311 14.81 24.19 -18.66
CA VAL A 311 15.36 25.33 -19.41
C VAL A 311 16.59 24.87 -20.18
N ALA A 312 17.47 24.18 -19.48
CA ALA A 312 18.66 23.53 -20.00
C ALA A 312 18.79 22.17 -19.31
N ARG A 313 19.18 21.16 -20.07
CA ARG A 313 19.54 19.85 -19.52
C ARG A 313 21.04 19.65 -19.72
N PRO A 314 21.74 19.02 -18.75
CA PRO A 314 23.10 18.55 -18.98
C PRO A 314 23.16 17.68 -20.23
N SER A 315 24.25 17.81 -21.01
CA SER A 315 24.46 17.03 -22.25
C SER A 315 24.38 15.52 -22.02
N ALA A 316 24.78 15.06 -20.83
CA ALA A 316 24.72 13.65 -20.42
C ALA A 316 23.29 13.15 -20.09
N SER A 317 22.28 14.01 -19.97
CA SER A 317 20.95 13.61 -19.47
C SER A 317 20.29 12.51 -20.28
N SER A 318 20.45 12.54 -21.61
CA SER A 318 19.91 11.49 -22.48
C SER A 318 20.52 10.13 -22.16
N ALA A 319 21.84 10.07 -21.97
CA ALA A 319 22.54 8.84 -21.60
C ALA A 319 22.15 8.34 -20.20
N VAL A 320 22.01 9.25 -19.23
CA VAL A 320 21.55 8.91 -17.87
C VAL A 320 20.14 8.32 -17.89
N ALA A 321 19.21 8.94 -18.62
CA ALA A 321 17.84 8.44 -18.74
C ALA A 321 17.78 7.08 -19.46
N LEU A 322 18.59 6.88 -20.50
CA LEU A 322 18.67 5.61 -21.21
C LEU A 322 19.18 4.48 -20.29
N GLN A 323 20.24 4.77 -19.51
CA GLN A 323 20.78 3.81 -18.55
C GLN A 323 19.77 3.46 -17.45
N ALA A 324 19.07 4.46 -16.92
CA ALA A 324 18.00 4.25 -15.95
C ALA A 324 16.89 3.36 -16.53
N GLY A 325 16.41 3.67 -17.74
CA GLY A 325 15.40 2.86 -18.44
C GLY A 325 15.84 1.42 -18.69
N SER A 326 17.09 1.20 -19.12
CA SER A 326 17.68 -0.13 -19.30
C SER A 326 17.77 -0.91 -17.98
N THR A 327 18.08 -0.22 -16.88
CA THR A 327 18.17 -0.82 -15.56
C THR A 327 16.79 -1.24 -15.04
N ILE A 328 15.76 -0.42 -15.26
CA ILE A 328 14.36 -0.79 -14.99
C ILE A 328 13.97 -2.04 -15.78
N ALA A 329 14.27 -2.09 -17.08
CA ALA A 329 13.98 -3.27 -17.89
C ALA A 329 14.68 -4.54 -17.36
N SER A 330 15.94 -4.41 -16.93
CA SER A 330 16.72 -5.51 -16.34
C SER A 330 16.14 -5.99 -15.00
N ILE A 331 15.69 -5.05 -14.15
CA ILE A 331 14.97 -5.34 -12.91
C ILE A 331 13.70 -6.15 -13.22
N MET A 332 12.89 -5.67 -14.17
CA MET A 332 11.65 -6.35 -14.54
C MET A 332 11.94 -7.76 -15.05
N GLN A 333 12.92 -7.93 -15.95
CA GLN A 333 13.34 -9.25 -16.42
C GLN A 333 13.77 -10.19 -15.27
N ALA A 334 14.52 -9.67 -14.29
CA ALA A 334 14.91 -10.45 -13.12
C ALA A 334 13.70 -10.91 -12.30
N ILE A 335 12.75 -10.02 -12.01
CA ILE A 335 11.49 -10.35 -11.31
C ILE A 335 10.72 -11.45 -12.05
N VAL A 336 10.62 -11.35 -13.38
CA VAL A 336 9.97 -12.36 -14.22
C VAL A 336 10.68 -13.70 -14.14
N SER A 337 12.00 -13.71 -14.28
CA SER A 337 12.80 -14.96 -14.28
C SER A 337 12.74 -15.72 -12.95
N HIS A 338 12.47 -15.02 -11.83
CA HIS A 338 12.31 -15.60 -10.50
C HIS A 338 10.85 -15.96 -10.18
N GLY A 339 9.91 -15.79 -11.12
CA GLY A 339 8.49 -16.11 -10.90
C GLY A 339 7.75 -15.15 -9.96
N GLN A 340 8.31 -13.97 -9.69
CA GLN A 340 7.80 -13.03 -8.68
C GLN A 340 6.83 -11.98 -9.26
N ARG A 341 5.99 -12.37 -10.23
CA ARG A 341 5.03 -11.45 -10.85
C ARG A 341 3.76 -11.31 -10.01
N CYS A 342 3.40 -10.08 -9.62
CA CYS A 342 2.02 -9.76 -9.22
C CYS A 342 1.12 -9.79 -10.46
N GLN A 343 0.15 -10.71 -10.53
CA GLN A 343 -0.76 -10.82 -11.68
C GLN A 343 -2.10 -10.12 -11.44
N LYS A 344 -2.33 -9.03 -12.17
CA LYS A 344 -3.57 -8.68 -12.91
C LYS A 344 -3.34 -7.32 -13.61
N SER A 345 -2.54 -7.36 -14.66
CA SER A 345 -2.55 -6.42 -15.79
C SER A 345 -2.14 -7.25 -17.01
N LYS A 346 -3.08 -8.04 -17.53
CA LYS A 346 -3.00 -8.63 -18.88
C LYS A 346 -3.53 -7.66 -19.93
N SER A 347 -3.76 -6.41 -19.54
CA SER A 347 -4.15 -5.29 -20.39
C SER A 347 -3.28 -4.10 -20.00
N TYR A 348 -2.74 -3.42 -21.01
CA TYR A 348 -1.94 -2.19 -20.93
C TYR A 348 -0.44 -2.37 -20.63
N PHE A 349 0.25 -3.11 -21.50
CA PHE A 349 1.54 -2.66 -22.02
C PHE A 349 1.36 -2.32 -23.50
#